data_AF-A0A522N246-F1
#
_entry.id   AF-A0A522N246-F1
#
_cell.length_a   1.000
_cell.length_b   1.000
_cell.length_c   1.000
_cell.angle_alpha   90.00
_cell.angle_beta   90.00
_cell.angle_gamma   90.00
#
_symmetry.space_group_name_H-M   'P 1'
#
loop_
_entity.id
_entity.type
_entity.pdbx_description
1 polymer ?
#
loop_
_entity_poly.entity_id
_entity_poly.type
_entity_poly.pdbx_seq_one_letter_code
_entity_poly.pdbx_strand_id
1 'polypeptide(L)'
;MAEIMHATDETFQHLVLENDKPVVVDFWATWCGPCRMVAPEMEKLAEKYDGVVQVVKVDVDANPHISQTYGIMSIPTIAYFKPGENPRGVVGFRPLDQLEQSFGLADLPKPDQVPAPATAPTPDTSSPETPA
;
A
#
# COMPACT_ATOMS: atom_id res chain seq x y z
N MET A 1 -3.79 -4.03 -15.59
CA MET A 1 -2.41 -3.62 -15.23
C MET A 1 -2.52 -3.23 -13.78
N ALA A 2 -1.76 -3.89 -12.90
CA ALA A 2 -1.88 -3.60 -11.49
C ALA A 2 -1.42 -2.16 -11.19
N GLU A 3 -2.25 -1.44 -10.44
CA GLU A 3 -1.99 -0.05 -10.12
C GLU A 3 -1.18 0.04 -8.82
N ILE A 4 0.04 0.55 -8.92
CA ILE A 4 0.87 0.86 -7.76
C ILE A 4 0.72 2.35 -7.47
N MET A 5 0.14 2.67 -6.32
CA MET A 5 -0.07 4.04 -5.89
C MET A 5 1.12 4.55 -5.08
N HIS A 6 1.36 5.84 -5.09
CA HIS A 6 2.32 6.49 -4.20
C HIS A 6 1.55 7.28 -3.15
N ALA A 7 1.74 6.92 -1.88
CA ALA A 7 1.14 7.66 -0.78
C ALA A 7 2.14 8.65 -0.19
N THR A 8 1.59 9.78 0.23
CA THR A 8 2.28 10.85 0.96
C THR A 8 1.73 10.98 2.37
N ASP A 9 2.36 11.73 3.25
CA ASP A 9 1.86 11.99 4.61
C ASP A 9 0.41 12.49 4.67
N GLU A 10 -0.02 13.28 3.69
CA GLU A 10 -1.40 13.78 3.59
C GLU A 10 -2.39 12.72 3.06
N THR A 11 -1.96 11.90 2.09
CA THR A 11 -2.84 10.96 1.39
C THR A 11 -2.86 9.56 2.00
N PHE A 12 -1.87 9.22 2.82
CA PHE A 12 -1.72 7.89 3.42
C PHE A 12 -2.94 7.47 4.23
N GLN A 13 -3.52 8.39 4.99
CA GLN A 13 -4.68 8.09 5.81
C GLN A 13 -5.86 7.62 4.95
N HIS A 14 -6.18 8.36 3.90
CA HIS A 14 -7.29 8.02 3.01
C HIS A 14 -6.99 6.80 2.11
N LEU A 15 -5.77 6.71 1.58
CA LEU A 15 -5.38 5.64 0.65
C LEU A 15 -5.12 4.28 1.32
N VAL A 16 -4.70 4.29 2.59
CA VAL A 16 -4.26 3.09 3.31
C VAL A 16 -5.18 2.74 4.47
N LEU A 17 -5.53 3.71 5.33
CA LEU A 17 -6.31 3.45 6.55
C LEU A 17 -7.81 3.42 6.29
N GLU A 18 -8.31 4.30 5.42
CA GLU A 18 -9.73 4.39 5.05
C GLU A 18 -10.07 3.51 3.84
N ASN A 19 -9.13 2.68 3.39
CA ASN A 19 -9.33 1.79 2.25
C ASN A 19 -10.16 0.57 2.66
N ASP A 20 -11.17 0.25 1.86
CA ASP A 20 -12.03 -0.93 2.07
C ASP A 20 -11.29 -2.24 1.74
N LYS A 21 -10.19 -2.14 0.99
CA LYS A 21 -9.35 -3.28 0.62
C LYS A 21 -8.13 -3.37 1.53
N PRO A 22 -7.57 -4.58 1.75
CA PRO A 22 -6.25 -4.72 2.32
C PRO A 22 -5.20 -3.98 1.48
N VAL A 23 -4.33 -3.23 2.15
CA VAL A 23 -3.30 -2.40 1.53
C VAL A 23 -1.92 -2.83 1.99
N VAL A 24 -1.02 -3.06 1.05
CA VAL A 24 0.39 -3.34 1.31
C VAL A 24 1.18 -2.09 0.99
N VAL A 25 1.86 -1.56 2.00
CA VAL A 25 2.71 -0.38 1.92
C VAL A 25 4.18 -0.81 1.90
N ASP A 26 4.88 -0.49 0.83
CA ASP A 26 6.32 -0.63 0.71
C ASP A 26 7.01 0.69 1.08
N PHE A 27 7.75 0.69 2.19
CA PHE A 27 8.59 1.80 2.61
C PHE A 27 9.97 1.69 1.97
N TRP A 28 10.23 2.58 1.02
CA TRP A 28 11.43 2.58 0.19
C TRP A 28 12.13 3.94 0.24
N ALA A 29 13.36 3.98 -0.28
CA ALA A 29 14.08 5.23 -0.54
C ALA A 29 15.00 5.07 -1.76
N THR A 30 15.32 6.18 -2.41
CA THR A 30 16.21 6.21 -3.59
C THR A 30 17.63 5.71 -3.31
N TRP A 31 18.14 5.91 -2.09
CA TRP A 31 19.45 5.44 -1.64
C TRP A 31 19.47 3.97 -1.19
N CYS A 32 18.31 3.32 -1.12
CA CYS A 32 18.20 1.93 -0.67
C CYS A 32 18.54 0.95 -1.79
N GLY A 33 19.82 0.58 -1.88
CA GLY A 33 20.29 -0.50 -2.78
C GLY A 33 19.46 -1.80 -2.72
N PRO A 34 19.21 -2.40 -1.55
CA PRO A 34 18.45 -3.65 -1.45
C PRO A 34 16.96 -3.51 -1.81
N CYS A 35 16.38 -2.29 -1.75
CA CYS A 35 14.99 -2.05 -2.14
C CYS A 35 14.75 -2.30 -3.64
N ARG A 36 15.79 -2.22 -4.49
CA ARG A 36 15.68 -2.54 -5.92
C ARG A 36 15.27 -3.98 -6.18
N MET A 37 15.56 -4.89 -5.24
CA MET A 37 15.11 -6.29 -5.34
C MET A 37 13.66 -6.48 -4.85
N VAL A 38 13.16 -5.60 -3.97
CA VAL A 38 11.78 -5.63 -3.48
C VAL A 38 10.80 -5.13 -4.54
N ALA A 39 11.18 -4.11 -5.30
CA ALA A 39 10.33 -3.51 -6.35
C ALA A 39 9.63 -4.55 -7.27
N PRO A 40 10.35 -5.50 -7.92
CA PRO A 40 9.70 -6.48 -8.79
C PRO A 40 8.82 -7.48 -8.02
N GLU A 41 9.07 -7.73 -6.73
CA GLU A 41 8.21 -8.59 -5.91
C GLU A 41 6.91 -7.88 -5.54
N MET A 42 6.95 -6.56 -5.30
CA MET A 42 5.76 -5.73 -5.08
C MET A 42 4.90 -5.64 -6.34
N GLU A 43 5.51 -5.52 -7.52
CA GLU A 43 4.79 -5.56 -8.79
C GLU A 43 4.07 -6.90 -9.00
N LYS A 44 4.75 -8.02 -8.76
CA LYS A 44 4.12 -9.35 -8.82
C LYS A 44 2.98 -9.51 -7.82
N LEU A 45 3.12 -8.97 -6.61
CA LEU A 45 2.07 -8.98 -5.61
C LEU A 45 0.86 -8.19 -6.10
N ALA A 46 1.09 -6.98 -6.62
CA ALA A 46 0.06 -6.12 -7.17
C ALA A 46 -0.70 -6.82 -8.32
N GLU A 47 0.02 -7.48 -9.25
CA GLU A 47 -0.60 -8.23 -10.34
C GLU A 47 -1.35 -9.48 -9.88
N LYS A 48 -0.77 -10.24 -8.94
CA LYS A 48 -1.37 -11.49 -8.44
C LYS A 48 -2.66 -11.23 -7.65
N TYR A 49 -2.73 -10.09 -6.97
CA TYR A 49 -3.86 -9.68 -6.13
C TYR A 49 -4.58 -8.45 -6.68
N ASP A 50 -4.48 -8.20 -7.98
CA ASP A 50 -5.05 -7.02 -8.64
C ASP A 50 -6.55 -6.90 -8.33
N GLY A 51 -6.96 -5.76 -7.79
CA GLY A 51 -8.34 -5.54 -7.37
C GLY A 51 -8.75 -6.15 -6.02
N VAL A 52 -7.93 -7.01 -5.41
CA VAL A 52 -8.14 -7.57 -4.05
C VAL A 52 -7.28 -6.85 -3.02
N VAL A 53 -6.00 -6.64 -3.34
CA VAL A 53 -5.01 -5.98 -2.47
C VAL A 53 -4.49 -4.75 -3.20
N GLN A 54 -4.47 -3.61 -2.52
CA GLN A 54 -3.86 -2.39 -3.05
C GLN A 54 -2.38 -2.37 -2.69
N VAL A 55 -1.51 -2.10 -3.65
CA VAL A 55 -0.07 -1.91 -3.39
C VAL A 55 0.26 -0.42 -3.44
N VAL A 56 0.86 0.07 -2.36
CA VAL A 56 1.20 1.47 -2.16
C VAL A 56 2.68 1.58 -1.84
N LYS A 57 3.35 2.55 -2.42
CA LYS A 57 4.76 2.85 -2.14
C LYS A 57 4.85 4.18 -1.41
N VAL A 58 5.65 4.21 -0.36
CA VAL A 58 5.91 5.41 0.43
C VAL A 58 7.41 5.64 0.47
N ASP A 59 7.82 6.81 -0.01
CA ASP A 59 9.21 7.24 0.11
C ASP A 59 9.45 7.79 1.52
N VAL A 60 10.32 7.14 2.30
CA VAL A 60 10.56 7.53 3.71
C VAL A 60 11.29 8.86 3.86
N ASP A 61 12.02 9.30 2.82
CA ASP A 61 12.77 10.55 2.79
C ASP A 61 11.83 11.74 2.58
N ALA A 62 10.90 11.59 1.62
CA ALA A 62 9.85 12.57 1.36
C ALA A 62 8.78 12.59 2.47
N ASN A 63 8.57 11.47 3.18
CA ASN A 63 7.49 11.31 4.17
C ASN A 63 8.03 10.95 5.57
N PRO A 64 8.75 11.86 6.24
CA PRO A 64 9.35 11.60 7.55
C PRO A 64 8.30 11.46 8.66
N HIS A 65 7.10 12.03 8.48
CA HIS A 65 6.04 11.94 9.48
C HIS A 65 5.50 10.51 9.59
N ILE A 66 5.12 9.89 8.46
CA ILE A 66 4.69 8.49 8.42
C ILE A 66 5.77 7.57 9.00
N SER A 67 7.02 7.79 8.58
CA SER A 67 8.17 7.01 9.04
C SER A 67 8.30 7.05 10.57
N GLN A 68 8.13 8.22 11.19
CA GLN A 68 8.15 8.36 12.64
C GLN A 68 6.93 7.71 13.32
N THR A 69 5.73 7.94 12.79
CA THR A 69 4.48 7.38 13.33
C THR A 69 4.50 5.86 13.37
N TYR A 70 4.99 5.21 12.31
CA TYR A 70 5.06 3.75 12.21
C TYR A 70 6.41 3.17 12.66
N GLY A 71 7.34 4.00 13.14
CA GLY A 71 8.63 3.56 13.65
C GLY A 71 9.53 2.93 12.58
N ILE A 72 9.49 3.43 11.35
CA ILE A 72 10.30 2.97 10.21
C ILE A 72 11.75 3.43 10.41
N MET A 73 12.50 2.63 11.16
CA MET A 73 13.91 2.89 11.51
C MET A 73 14.89 2.16 10.57
N SER A 74 14.39 1.28 9.70
CA SER A 74 15.18 0.51 8.77
C SER A 74 14.37 0.25 7.50
N ILE A 75 15.04 0.32 6.35
CA ILE A 75 14.44 0.02 5.04
C ILE A 75 15.23 -1.08 4.33
N PRO A 76 14.58 -1.92 3.50
CA PRO A 76 13.15 -1.92 3.18
C PRO A 76 12.28 -2.38 4.36
N THR A 77 11.12 -1.75 4.54
CA THR A 77 10.09 -2.20 5.49
C THR A 77 8.77 -2.28 4.75
N ILE A 78 8.03 -3.35 4.98
CA ILE A 78 6.74 -3.59 4.32
C ILE A 78 5.68 -3.67 5.39
N ALA A 79 4.65 -2.85 5.29
CA ALA A 79 3.54 -2.85 6.20
C ALA A 79 2.27 -3.29 5.49
N TYR A 80 1.46 -4.08 6.19
CA TYR A 80 0.19 -4.59 5.75
C TYR A 80 -0.91 -4.00 6.61
N PHE A 81 -1.84 -3.35 5.96
CA PHE A 81 -3.01 -2.73 6.54
C PHE A 81 -4.23 -3.51 6.08
N LYS A 82 -5.00 -4.02 7.02
CA LYS A 82 -6.24 -4.72 6.73
C LYS A 82 -7.38 -4.02 7.46
N PRO A 83 -8.50 -3.72 6.78
CA PRO A 83 -9.64 -3.08 7.42
C PRO A 83 -10.14 -3.93 8.60
N GLY A 84 -10.28 -3.31 9.76
CA GLY A 84 -10.71 -3.97 10.99
C GLY A 84 -9.64 -4.77 11.73
N GLU A 85 -8.39 -4.77 11.27
CA GLU A 85 -7.27 -5.48 11.92
C GLU A 85 -6.10 -4.51 12.21
N ASN A 86 -5.25 -4.84 13.18
CA ASN A 86 -4.07 -4.03 13.45
C ASN A 86 -3.05 -4.12 12.30
N PRO A 87 -2.37 -3.01 11.95
CA PRO A 87 -1.36 -3.03 10.91
C PRO A 87 -0.20 -3.95 11.30
N ARG A 88 0.28 -4.75 10.35
CA ARG A 88 1.42 -5.65 10.54
C ARG A 88 2.60 -5.20 9.70
N GLY A 89 3.75 -4.96 10.32
CA GLY A 89 4.98 -4.61 9.64
C GLY A 89 5.99 -5.74 9.64
N VAL A 90 6.71 -5.92 8.53
CA VAL A 90 7.93 -6.74 8.46
C VAL A 90 9.09 -5.89 7.99
N VAL A 91 10.21 -5.99 8.69
CA VAL A 91 11.45 -5.29 8.36
C VAL A 91 12.35 -6.21 7.56
N GLY A 92 12.97 -5.66 6.51
CA GLY A 92 13.91 -6.34 5.63
C GLY A 92 13.31 -6.82 4.31
N PHE A 93 14.20 -7.25 3.40
CA PHE A 93 13.80 -7.85 2.12
C PHE A 93 13.07 -9.19 2.37
N ARG A 94 11.89 -9.35 1.76
CA ARG A 94 11.09 -10.55 1.82
C ARG A 94 10.57 -10.88 0.40
N PRO A 95 10.73 -12.12 -0.08
CA PRO A 95 10.13 -12.54 -1.35
C PRO A 95 8.61 -12.65 -1.22
N LEU A 96 7.91 -12.64 -2.35
CA LEU A 96 6.45 -12.72 -2.44
C LEU A 96 5.84 -13.81 -1.55
N ASP A 97 6.35 -15.03 -1.64
CA ASP A 97 5.85 -16.19 -0.87
C ASP A 97 5.92 -15.97 0.65
N GLN A 98 6.99 -15.32 1.11
CA GLN A 98 7.17 -15.04 2.54
C GLN A 98 6.25 -13.91 3.01
N LEU A 99 5.96 -12.94 2.15
CA LEU A 99 4.98 -11.89 2.43
C LEU A 99 3.57 -12.49 2.51
N GLU A 100 3.23 -13.39 1.58
CA GLU A 100 1.97 -14.13 1.59
C GLU A 100 1.76 -14.86 2.92
N GLN A 101 2.80 -15.53 3.41
CA GLN A 101 2.77 -16.22 4.71
C GLN A 101 2.70 -15.25 5.89
N SER A 102 3.49 -14.17 5.86
CA SER A 102 3.58 -13.22 6.99
C SER A 102 2.29 -12.42 7.19
N PHE A 103 1.61 -12.09 6.10
CA PHE A 103 0.38 -11.30 6.10
C PHE A 103 -0.90 -12.14 5.95
N GLY A 104 -0.76 -13.44 5.69
CA GLY A 104 -1.90 -14.33 5.45
C GLY A 104 -2.60 -14.06 4.12
N LEU A 105 -1.92 -13.48 3.13
CA LEU A 105 -2.49 -13.21 1.80
C LEU A 105 -2.85 -14.51 1.04
N ALA A 106 -2.29 -15.65 1.45
CA ALA A 106 -2.59 -16.95 0.87
C ALA A 106 -4.04 -17.40 1.11
N ASP A 107 -4.68 -16.89 2.17
CA ASP A 107 -6.08 -17.18 2.52
C ASP A 107 -7.07 -16.22 1.84
N LEU A 108 -6.58 -15.10 1.27
CA LEU A 108 -7.46 -14.14 0.61
C LEU A 108 -8.05 -14.72 -0.68
N PRO A 109 -9.32 -14.40 -0.98
CA PRO A 109 -9.95 -14.79 -2.24
C PRO A 109 -9.17 -14.18 -3.40
N LYS A 110 -8.73 -15.02 -4.33
CA LYS A 110 -8.01 -14.58 -5.54
C LYS A 110 -8.89 -13.65 -6.38
N PRO A 111 -8.30 -12.75 -7.19
CA PRO A 111 -9.04 -11.78 -8.00
C PRO A 111 -10.09 -12.39 -8.94
N ASP A 112 -9.93 -13.65 -9.33
CA ASP A 112 -10.91 -14.42 -10.12
C ASP A 112 -12.27 -14.62 -9.40
N GLN A 113 -12.33 -14.42 -8.08
CA GLN A 113 -13.53 -14.64 -7.26
C GLN A 113 -14.04 -13.38 -6.57
N VAL A 114 -13.36 -12.25 -6.72
CA VAL A 114 -13.81 -10.97 -6.17
C VAL A 114 -14.56 -10.25 -7.29
N PRO A 115 -15.90 -10.11 -7.22
CA PRO A 115 -16.60 -9.22 -8.14
C PRO A 115 -16.00 -7.83 -7.93
N ALA A 116 -15.34 -7.32 -8.97
CA ALA A 116 -14.62 -6.05 -8.94
C ALA A 116 -15.47 -4.99 -8.20
N PRO A 117 -14.97 -4.38 -7.11
CA PRO A 117 -15.65 -3.22 -6.55
C PRO A 117 -15.45 -2.08 -7.55
N ALA A 118 -16.42 -1.92 -8.44
CA ALA A 118 -16.71 -0.65 -9.05
C ALA A 118 -17.02 0.32 -7.91
N THR A 119 -16.13 1.26 -7.66
CA THR A 119 -16.40 2.67 -7.31
C THR A 119 -15.10 3.25 -6.76
N ALA A 120 -14.29 3.84 -7.64
CA ALA A 120 -13.57 5.04 -7.25
C ALA A 120 -14.61 6.17 -7.27
N PRO A 121 -14.95 6.83 -6.15
CA PRO A 121 -15.56 8.14 -6.26
C PRO A 121 -14.45 9.08 -6.75
N THR A 122 -14.52 9.45 -8.01
CA THR A 122 -13.83 10.64 -8.52
C THR A 122 -14.15 11.81 -7.59
N PRO A 123 -13.16 12.58 -7.11
CA PRO A 123 -13.44 13.84 -6.44
C PRO A 123 -14.04 14.79 -7.48
N ASP A 124 -15.36 14.96 -7.44
CA ASP A 124 -16.03 16.02 -8.18
C ASP A 124 -15.51 17.35 -7.67
N THR A 125 -14.75 18.01 -8.54
CA THR A 125 -14.23 19.35 -8.34
C THR A 125 -15.39 20.33 -8.46
N SER A 126 -16.06 20.60 -7.34
CA SER A 126 -16.99 21.73 -7.24
C SER A 126 -16.30 22.87 -6.51
N SER A 127 -15.50 23.62 -7.28
CA SER A 127 -14.98 24.94 -6.93
C SER A 127 -16.08 26.01 -7.01
N PRO A 128 -15.87 27.20 -6.41
CA PRO A 128 -16.89 27.99 -5.72
C PRO A 128 -17.60 29.03 -6.60
N GLU A 129 -18.87 29.32 -6.31
CA GLU A 129 -19.49 30.61 -6.63
C GLU A 129 -20.36 31.12 -5.47
N THR A 130 -19.83 32.13 -4.79
CA THR A 130 -20.58 33.15 -4.03
C THR A 130 -21.51 33.90 -4.99
N PRO A 131 -22.81 34.07 -4.67
CA PRO A 131 -23.29 35.43 -4.36
C PRO A 131 -24.49 35.51 -3.39
N ALA A 132 -24.38 36.34 -2.35
CA ALA A 132 -25.46 37.20 -1.81
C ALA A 132 -24.89 38.18 -0.77
#